data_AF-A0A352R205-F1
#
_entry.id   AF-A0A352R205-F1
#
_cell.length_a   1.000
_cell.length_b   1.000
_cell.length_c   1.000
_cell.angle_alpha   90.00
_cell.angle_beta   90.00
_cell.angle_gamma   90.00
#
_symmetry.space_group_name_H-M   'P 1'
#
loop_
_entity.id
_entity.type
_entity.pdbx_description
1 polymer ?
#
loop_
_entity_poly.entity_id
_entity_poly.type
_entity_poly.pdbx_seq_one_letter_code
_entity_poly.pdbx_strand_id
1 'polypeptide(L)'
;MELLGNDWFFWLVILLLGLAIGFVIGRNNNSDMTIQNQLTEQLVAAQTELAEYKEQVALHFADTATAVNALTESYRKVHAELSKGAQALCDDPETVEALLRLDESSQQSVVAEQAPQVMVRPPMDYAPKKPDAEHGTLDERYGLQDTHLNVDRPQYDIPVKPSSIK
;
A
#
# COMPACT_ATOMS: atom_id res chain seq x y z
N MET A 1 -49.64 -58.18 18.35
CA MET A 1 -49.28 -56.89 17.72
C MET A 1 -50.23 -55.81 18.25
N GLU A 2 -50.15 -55.47 19.54
CA GLU A 2 -51.07 -54.47 20.16
C GLU A 2 -50.33 -53.20 20.63
N LEU A 3 -49.01 -53.13 20.44
CA LEU A 3 -48.20 -51.96 20.80
C LEU A 3 -48.33 -50.78 19.81
N LEU A 4 -49.00 -51.01 18.67
CA LEU A 4 -49.22 -50.02 17.60
C LEU A 4 -50.65 -49.42 17.63
N GLY A 5 -51.43 -49.66 18.69
CA GLY A 5 -52.79 -49.11 18.84
C GLY A 5 -52.89 -47.88 19.75
N ASN A 6 -51.80 -47.48 20.41
CA ASN A 6 -51.79 -46.38 21.38
C ASN A 6 -51.10 -45.14 20.79
N ASP A 7 -51.88 -44.11 20.44
CA ASP A 7 -51.39 -42.85 19.87
C ASP A 7 -50.29 -42.19 20.72
N TRP A 8 -50.39 -42.26 22.05
CA TRP A 8 -49.39 -41.68 22.95
C TRP A 8 -48.03 -42.40 22.89
N PHE A 9 -48.01 -43.70 22.57
CA PHE A 9 -46.79 -44.49 22.44
C PHE A 9 -46.03 -44.13 21.16
N PHE A 10 -46.74 -43.85 20.05
CA PHE A 10 -46.11 -43.38 18.82
C PHE A 10 -45.35 -42.06 19.03
N TRP A 11 -45.96 -41.10 19.73
CA TRP A 11 -45.30 -39.84 20.07
C TRP A 11 -44.05 -40.06 20.94
N LEU A 12 -44.11 -40.99 21.89
CA LEU A 12 -42.98 -41.34 22.74
C LEU A 12 -41.82 -41.95 21.94
N VAL A 13 -42.11 -42.86 21.00
CA VAL A 13 -41.08 -43.48 20.14
C VAL A 13 -40.43 -42.46 19.22
N ILE A 14 -41.22 -41.55 18.61
CA ILE A 14 -40.69 -40.47 17.76
C ILE A 14 -39.78 -39.55 18.57
N LEU A 15 -40.18 -39.17 19.80
CA LEU A 15 -39.37 -38.34 20.69
C LEU A 15 -38.06 -39.03 21.07
N LEU A 16 -38.09 -40.32 21.39
CA LEU A 16 -36.90 -41.08 21.73
C LEU A 16 -35.97 -41.22 20.52
N LEU A 17 -36.52 -41.45 19.34
CA LEU A 17 -35.76 -41.54 18.09
C LEU A 17 -35.12 -40.19 17.72
N GLY A 18 -35.87 -39.09 17.86
CA GLY A 18 -35.37 -37.74 17.65
C GLY A 18 -34.28 -37.36 18.65
N LEU A 19 -34.44 -37.73 19.93
CA LEU A 19 -33.43 -37.52 20.96
C LEU A 19 -32.16 -38.33 20.68
N ALA A 20 -32.30 -39.59 20.26
CA ALA A 20 -31.16 -40.45 19.94
C ALA A 20 -30.36 -39.88 18.76
N ILE A 21 -31.04 -39.51 17.67
CA ILE A 21 -30.41 -38.91 16.49
C ILE A 21 -29.78 -37.55 16.84
N GLY A 22 -30.52 -36.70 17.56
CA GLY A 22 -30.05 -35.40 18.01
C GLY A 22 -28.83 -35.49 18.94
N PHE A 23 -28.81 -36.46 19.85
CA PHE A 23 -27.68 -36.69 20.76
C PHE A 23 -26.44 -37.19 20.01
N VAL A 24 -26.60 -38.10 19.03
CA VAL A 24 -25.48 -38.60 18.21
C VAL A 24 -24.88 -37.47 17.38
N ILE A 25 -25.70 -36.62 16.75
CA ILE A 25 -25.21 -35.46 15.99
C ILE A 25 -24.56 -34.43 16.93
N GLY A 26 -25.20 -34.09 18.05
CA GLY A 26 -24.68 -33.11 19.01
C GLY A 26 -23.37 -33.54 19.69
N ARG A 27 -23.20 -34.85 19.94
CA ARG A 27 -21.96 -35.43 20.47
C ARG A 27 -20.79 -35.30 19.49
N ASN A 28 -21.06 -35.27 18.18
CA ASN A 28 -20.02 -35.15 17.16
C ASN A 28 -19.47 -33.72 16.99
N ASN A 29 -20.06 -32.72 17.65
CA ASN A 29 -19.69 -31.31 17.54
C ASN A 29 -18.39 -30.92 18.28
N ASN A 30 -17.64 -31.89 18.83
CA ASN A 30 -16.36 -31.65 19.50
C ASN A 30 -15.24 -31.19 18.53
N SER A 31 -15.49 -31.26 17.21
CA SER A 31 -14.60 -30.74 16.17
C SER A 31 -14.47 -29.21 16.19
N ASP A 32 -15.44 -28.49 16.73
CA ASP A 32 -15.41 -27.02 16.75
C ASP A 32 -14.23 -26.48 17.56
N MET A 33 -13.86 -27.15 18.66
CA MET A 33 -12.70 -26.74 19.47
C MET A 33 -11.39 -26.84 18.67
N THR A 34 -11.25 -27.87 17.81
CA THR A 34 -10.06 -28.03 16.97
C THR A 34 -10.00 -26.99 15.85
N ILE A 35 -11.15 -26.65 15.25
CA ILE A 35 -11.24 -25.61 14.22
C ILE A 35 -10.93 -24.24 14.81
N GLN A 36 -11.49 -23.93 15.98
CA GLN A 36 -11.23 -22.66 16.67
C GLN A 36 -9.74 -22.50 17.02
N ASN A 37 -9.10 -23.57 17.52
CA ASN A 37 -7.67 -23.54 17.79
C ASN A 37 -6.84 -23.30 16.52
N GLN A 38 -7.18 -23.96 15.41
CA GLN A 38 -6.50 -23.72 14.12
C GLN A 38 -6.69 -22.29 13.62
N LEU A 39 -7.89 -21.71 13.77
CA LEU A 39 -8.15 -20.32 13.40
C LEU A 39 -7.35 -19.36 14.27
N THR A 40 -7.26 -19.59 15.58
CA THR A 40 -6.43 -18.76 16.46
C THR A 40 -4.95 -18.87 16.12
N GLU A 41 -4.47 -20.07 15.77
CA GLU A 41 -3.08 -20.30 15.36
C GLU A 41 -2.76 -19.57 14.06
N GLN A 42 -3.66 -19.61 13.08
CA GLN A 42 -3.52 -18.87 11.82
C GLN A 42 -3.48 -17.35 12.05
N LEU A 43 -4.32 -16.82 12.95
CA LEU A 43 -4.29 -15.40 13.29
C LEU A 43 -3.00 -14.99 14.00
N VAL A 44 -2.48 -15.84 14.88
CA VAL A 44 -1.19 -15.58 15.53
C VAL A 44 -0.07 -15.63 14.49
N ALA A 45 -0.03 -16.64 13.64
CA ALA A 45 0.97 -16.79 12.59
C ALA A 45 1.00 -15.59 11.62
N ALA A 46 -0.16 -15.13 11.16
CA ALA A 46 -0.25 -13.96 10.27
C ALA A 46 0.22 -12.67 10.98
N GLN A 47 -0.13 -12.49 12.25
CA GLN A 47 0.34 -11.33 13.01
C GLN A 47 1.85 -11.37 13.25
N THR A 48 2.43 -12.55 13.50
CA THR A 48 3.88 -12.69 13.64
C THR A 48 4.61 -12.39 12.35
N GLU A 49 4.11 -12.87 11.21
CA GLU A 49 4.69 -12.58 9.89
C GLU A 49 4.66 -11.07 9.58
N LEU A 50 3.55 -10.40 9.89
CA LEU A 50 3.44 -8.95 9.73
C LEU A 50 4.40 -8.18 10.65
N ALA A 51 4.62 -8.66 11.87
CA ALA A 51 5.56 -8.05 12.79
C ALA A 51 7.00 -8.19 12.29
N GLU A 52 7.37 -9.39 11.83
CA GLU A 52 8.69 -9.67 11.25
C GLU A 52 8.96 -8.84 10.00
N TYR A 53 7.98 -8.74 9.09
CA TYR A 53 8.10 -7.89 7.91
C TYR A 53 8.30 -6.42 8.26
N LYS A 54 7.54 -5.90 9.24
CA LYS A 54 7.70 -4.51 9.71
C LYS A 54 9.09 -4.26 10.31
N GLU A 55 9.61 -5.22 11.06
CA GLU A 55 10.98 -5.15 11.60
C GLU A 55 12.02 -5.15 10.48
N GLN A 56 11.89 -6.05 9.51
CA GLN A 56 12.81 -6.12 8.36
C GLN A 56 12.83 -4.82 7.55
N VAL A 57 11.66 -4.22 7.31
CA VAL A 57 11.55 -2.93 6.61
C VAL A 57 12.19 -1.81 7.43
N ALA A 58 11.96 -1.77 8.74
CA ALA A 58 12.56 -0.78 9.62
C ALA A 58 14.10 -0.86 9.61
N LEU A 59 14.65 -2.09 9.64
CA LEU A 59 16.09 -2.32 9.52
C LEU A 59 16.62 -1.85 8.15
N HIS A 60 15.92 -2.15 7.06
CA HIS A 60 16.34 -1.71 5.71
C HIS A 60 16.35 -0.18 5.58
N PHE A 61 15.38 0.51 6.17
CA PHE A 61 15.38 1.98 6.19
C PHE A 61 16.48 2.56 7.08
N ALA A 62 16.85 1.89 8.17
CA ALA A 62 17.99 2.29 8.99
C ALA A 62 19.33 2.14 8.21
N ASP A 63 19.51 1.02 7.53
CA ASP A 63 20.68 0.78 6.66
C ASP A 63 20.72 1.77 5.48
N THR A 64 19.55 2.06 4.89
CA THR A 64 19.46 3.05 3.81
C THR A 64 19.78 4.46 4.30
N ALA A 65 19.29 4.85 5.49
CA ALA A 65 19.59 6.16 6.08
C ALA A 65 21.09 6.34 6.34
N THR A 66 21.77 5.29 6.80
CA THR A 66 23.23 5.32 6.99
C THR A 66 23.98 5.41 5.65
N ALA A 67 23.54 4.66 4.62
CA ALA A 67 24.11 4.75 3.28
C ALA A 67 23.92 6.14 2.64
N VAL A 68 22.72 6.73 2.77
CA VAL A 68 22.42 8.09 2.28
C VAL A 68 23.30 9.12 3.00
N ASN A 69 23.48 8.99 4.32
CA ASN A 69 24.35 9.88 5.07
C ASN A 69 25.82 9.78 4.59
N ALA A 70 26.31 8.56 4.34
CA ALA A 70 27.65 8.35 3.80
C ALA A 70 27.82 8.96 2.39
N LEU A 71 26.76 8.90 1.57
CA LEU A 71 26.73 9.57 0.27
C LEU A 71 26.78 11.09 0.42
N THR A 72 25.98 11.67 1.32
CA THR A 72 25.98 13.11 1.60
C THR A 72 27.36 13.59 2.05
N GLU A 73 28.03 12.83 2.92
CA GLU A 73 29.39 13.14 3.37
C GLU A 73 30.38 13.12 2.20
N SER A 74 30.28 12.10 1.34
CA SER A 74 31.12 11.99 0.14
C SER A 74 30.89 13.16 -0.83
N TYR A 75 29.64 13.57 -1.02
CA TYR A 75 29.27 14.74 -1.82
C TYR A 75 29.88 16.04 -1.24
N ARG A 76 29.75 16.25 0.07
CA ARG A 76 30.34 17.40 0.76
C ARG A 76 31.85 17.45 0.61
N LYS A 77 32.53 16.32 0.73
CA LYS A 77 33.98 16.23 0.54
C LYS A 77 34.40 16.62 -0.88
N VAL A 78 33.70 16.12 -1.90
CA VAL A 78 33.97 16.50 -3.30
C VAL A 78 33.74 17.99 -3.51
N HIS A 79 32.64 18.53 -2.98
CA HIS A 79 32.34 19.96 -3.06
C HIS A 79 33.41 20.82 -2.38
N ALA A 80 33.91 20.41 -1.21
CA ALA A 80 34.99 21.10 -0.51
C ALA A 80 36.30 21.10 -1.32
N GLU A 81 36.64 19.98 -1.95
CA GLU A 81 37.83 19.89 -2.83
C GLU A 81 37.68 20.79 -4.06
N LEU A 82 36.49 20.85 -4.65
CA LEU A 82 36.18 21.75 -5.78
C LEU A 82 36.26 23.22 -5.37
N SER A 83 35.71 23.60 -4.21
CA SER A 83 35.80 24.97 -3.68
C SER A 83 37.26 25.37 -3.42
N LYS A 84 38.04 24.49 -2.80
CA LYS A 84 39.47 24.70 -2.56
C LYS A 84 40.27 24.78 -3.87
N GLY A 85 39.98 23.92 -4.84
CA GLY A 85 40.60 23.92 -6.16
C GLY A 85 40.27 25.18 -6.95
N ALA A 86 39.01 25.65 -6.89
CA ALA A 86 38.59 26.90 -7.50
C ALA A 86 39.32 28.09 -6.86
N GLN A 87 39.38 28.17 -5.53
CA GLN A 87 40.14 29.23 -4.82
C GLN A 87 41.63 29.23 -5.17
N ALA A 88 42.25 28.06 -5.34
CA ALA A 88 43.68 27.96 -5.68
C ALA A 88 43.98 28.31 -7.14
N LEU A 89 43.02 28.14 -8.06
CA LEU A 89 43.20 28.35 -9.49
C LEU A 89 42.66 29.70 -9.97
N CYS A 90 41.72 30.29 -9.24
CA CYS A 90 41.22 31.65 -9.44
C CYS A 90 42.16 32.66 -8.76
N ASP A 91 43.21 33.06 -9.48
CA ASP A 91 44.18 34.09 -9.05
C ASP A 91 43.62 35.53 -9.19
N ASP A 92 42.40 35.67 -9.72
CA ASP A 92 41.73 36.94 -9.98
C ASP A 92 40.79 37.32 -8.81
N PRO A 93 41.03 38.42 -8.07
CA PRO A 93 40.28 38.80 -6.87
C PRO A 93 38.76 38.96 -7.10
N GLU A 94 38.32 39.36 -8.30
CA GLU A 94 36.87 39.49 -8.58
C GLU A 94 36.18 38.12 -8.68
N THR A 95 36.89 37.10 -9.17
CA THR A 95 36.35 35.75 -9.31
C THR A 95 36.24 35.03 -7.96
N VAL A 96 37.15 35.34 -7.03
CA VAL A 96 37.14 34.81 -5.66
C VAL A 96 35.98 35.38 -4.85
N GLU A 97 35.69 36.68 -4.96
CA GLU A 97 34.51 37.30 -4.33
C GLU A 97 33.19 36.76 -4.88
N ALA A 98 33.11 36.49 -6.18
CA ALA A 98 31.94 35.88 -6.79
C ALA A 98 31.71 34.44 -6.26
N LEU A 99 32.76 33.63 -6.16
CA LEU A 99 32.68 32.27 -5.60
C LEU A 99 32.29 32.24 -4.12
N LEU A 100 32.81 33.16 -3.30
CA LEU A 100 32.44 33.32 -1.89
C LEU A 100 30.94 33.62 -1.71
N ARG A 101 30.38 34.47 -2.58
CA ARG A 101 28.94 34.78 -2.58
C ARG A 101 28.06 33.58 -2.97
N LEU A 102 28.54 32.73 -3.88
CA LEU A 102 27.82 31.50 -4.24
C LEU A 102 27.83 30.48 -3.09
N ASP A 103 28.94 30.38 -2.33
CA ASP A 103 29.03 29.50 -1.15
C ASP A 103 28.09 29.96 -0.02
N GLU A 104 28.01 31.26 0.28
CA GLU A 104 27.01 31.80 1.24
C GLU A 104 25.56 31.48 0.80
N SER A 105 25.27 31.55 -0.50
CA SER A 105 23.92 31.24 -1.02
C SER A 105 23.55 29.76 -0.93
N SER A 106 24.55 28.86 -0.94
CA SER A 106 24.33 27.41 -0.88
C SER A 106 24.33 26.87 0.55
N GLN A 107 24.90 27.60 1.51
CA GLN A 107 24.70 27.34 2.95
C GLN A 107 23.30 27.78 3.43
N GLN A 108 22.65 28.70 2.73
CA GLN A 108 21.31 29.17 3.05
C GLN A 108 20.20 28.31 2.41
N SER A 109 20.25 26.98 2.51
CA SER A 109 19.09 26.07 2.31
C SER A 109 19.39 24.64 2.77
N VAL A 110 19.86 24.49 4.01
CA VAL A 110 19.32 23.42 4.85
C VAL A 110 18.80 24.11 6.10
N VAL A 111 17.80 24.99 5.90
CA VAL A 111 16.85 25.23 6.99
C VAL A 111 16.34 23.83 7.27
N ALA A 112 16.75 23.28 8.42
CA ALA A 112 16.06 22.17 9.03
C ALA A 112 14.60 22.63 9.06
N GLU A 113 13.84 22.15 8.09
CA GLU A 113 12.40 22.32 8.05
C GLU A 113 11.97 21.88 9.43
N GLN A 114 11.55 22.87 10.24
CA GLN A 114 11.04 22.60 11.58
C GLN A 114 10.13 21.41 11.43
N ALA A 115 10.52 20.29 12.08
CA ALA A 115 9.86 19.02 11.93
C ALA A 115 8.36 19.31 11.84
N PRO A 116 7.70 19.04 10.69
CA PRO A 116 6.31 19.38 10.55
C PRO A 116 5.65 18.69 11.72
N GLN A 117 5.03 19.47 12.61
CA GLN A 117 4.28 19.00 13.76
C GLN A 117 3.59 17.72 13.29
N VAL A 118 3.99 16.56 13.83
CA VAL A 118 3.58 15.25 13.33
C VAL A 118 2.09 15.14 13.64
N MET A 119 1.29 15.74 12.78
CA MET A 119 -0.13 15.64 12.75
C MET A 119 -0.33 14.24 12.19
N VAL A 120 -0.41 13.25 13.09
CA VAL A 120 -0.73 11.86 12.73
C VAL A 120 -2.11 11.90 12.10
N ARG A 121 -2.12 12.04 10.78
CA ARG A 121 -3.33 11.96 9.97
C ARG A 121 -3.47 10.50 9.57
N PRO A 122 -4.68 9.92 9.65
CA PRO A 122 -4.93 8.60 9.10
C PRO A 122 -4.51 8.60 7.61
N PRO A 123 -4.05 7.46 7.09
CA PRO A 123 -3.63 7.36 5.69
C PRO A 123 -4.76 7.87 4.79
N MET A 124 -4.48 8.93 4.03
CA MET A 124 -5.42 9.46 3.05
C MET A 124 -5.36 8.57 1.81
N ASP A 125 -6.42 7.80 1.55
CA ASP A 125 -6.58 6.96 0.35
C ASP A 125 -6.83 7.77 -0.95
N TYR A 126 -6.36 9.02 -1.04
CA TYR A 126 -6.71 9.91 -2.15
C TYR A 126 -5.54 10.78 -2.62
N ALA A 127 -5.36 10.85 -3.94
CA ALA A 127 -4.51 11.83 -4.61
C ALA A 127 -5.09 13.24 -4.39
N PRO A 128 -4.28 14.24 -4.03
CA PRO A 128 -4.76 15.59 -3.79
C PRO A 128 -5.29 16.20 -5.09
N LYS A 129 -6.60 16.53 -5.12
CA LYS A 129 -7.20 17.30 -6.20
C LYS A 129 -6.61 18.71 -6.22
N LYS A 130 -6.04 19.11 -7.36
CA LYS A 130 -5.82 20.54 -7.64
C LYS A 130 -7.21 21.17 -7.88
N PRO A 131 -7.46 22.38 -7.35
CA PRO A 131 -8.79 23.01 -7.43
C PRO A 131 -9.28 23.22 -8.87
N ASP A 132 -8.35 23.26 -9.83
CA ASP A 132 -8.64 23.73 -11.19
C ASP A 132 -8.47 22.64 -12.26
N ALA A 133 -8.04 21.42 -11.91
CA ALA A 133 -7.51 20.49 -12.92
C ALA A 133 -8.32 19.22 -13.14
N GLU A 134 -8.97 18.62 -12.14
CA GLU A 134 -9.47 17.25 -12.32
C GLU A 134 -10.82 17.00 -11.62
N HIS A 135 -11.81 16.64 -12.41
CA HIS A 135 -13.03 15.97 -11.96
C HIS A 135 -12.65 14.60 -11.38
N GLY A 136 -13.36 14.14 -10.34
CA GLY A 136 -12.96 12.92 -9.64
C GLY A 136 -13.09 11.70 -10.55
N THR A 137 -12.39 10.60 -10.25
CA THR A 137 -12.49 9.34 -11.01
C THR A 137 -13.91 8.74 -11.01
N LEU A 138 -14.77 9.18 -10.09
CA LEU A 138 -16.19 8.82 -10.01
C LEU A 138 -17.12 9.93 -10.51
N ASP A 139 -16.59 11.01 -11.08
CA ASP A 139 -17.39 12.07 -11.69
C ASP A 139 -17.88 11.58 -13.06
N GLU A 140 -19.14 11.86 -13.38
CA GLU A 140 -19.80 11.47 -14.64
C GLU A 140 -19.13 12.04 -15.90
N ARG A 141 -18.23 13.01 -15.73
CA ARG A 141 -17.44 13.64 -16.79
C ARG A 141 -16.02 13.11 -16.90
N TYR A 142 -15.63 12.15 -16.06
CA TYR A 142 -14.29 11.58 -16.08
C TYR A 142 -14.01 10.91 -17.43
N GLY A 143 -13.05 11.44 -18.18
CA GLY A 143 -12.68 10.96 -19.51
C GLY A 143 -13.51 11.52 -20.68
N LEU A 144 -14.46 12.42 -20.43
CA LEU A 144 -15.21 13.10 -21.48
C LEU A 144 -14.54 14.44 -21.81
N GLN A 145 -14.17 14.63 -23.07
CA GLN A 145 -13.71 15.91 -23.61
C GLN A 145 -14.91 16.59 -24.26
N ASP A 146 -15.30 17.78 -23.78
CA ASP A 146 -16.37 18.59 -24.34
C ASP A 146 -15.94 19.22 -25.68
N THR A 147 -15.64 18.39 -26.67
CA THR A 147 -15.33 18.87 -28.01
C THR A 147 -16.60 18.78 -28.85
N HIS A 148 -17.31 19.91 -28.93
CA HIS A 148 -18.37 20.15 -29.91
C HIS A 148 -17.73 20.16 -31.32
N LEU A 149 -17.43 18.98 -31.88
CA LEU A 149 -16.89 18.84 -33.23
C LEU A 149 -17.96 18.31 -34.18
N ASN A 150 -18.27 19.13 -35.18
CA ASN A 150 -19.02 18.76 -36.36
C ASN A 150 -18.35 17.55 -37.02
N VAL A 151 -19.08 16.43 -37.10
CA VAL A 151 -18.52 15.13 -37.46
C VAL A 151 -18.57 14.93 -38.98
N ASP A 152 -17.49 15.24 -39.67
CA ASP A 152 -17.21 14.66 -40.99
C ASP A 152 -16.37 13.38 -40.79
N ARG A 153 -16.91 12.22 -41.14
CA ARG A 153 -16.27 10.91 -40.90
C ARG A 153 -15.46 10.46 -42.12
N PRO A 154 -14.13 10.36 -42.05
CA PRO A 154 -13.39 9.52 -42.99
C PRO A 154 -13.42 8.05 -42.53
N GLN A 155 -13.80 7.17 -43.47
CA GLN A 155 -13.71 5.71 -43.37
C GLN A 155 -12.24 5.28 -43.32
N TYR A 156 -11.87 4.42 -42.37
CA TYR A 156 -10.58 3.74 -42.38
C TYR A 156 -10.78 2.22 -42.49
N ASP A 157 -10.27 1.69 -43.60
CA ASP A 157 -10.05 0.27 -43.86
C ASP A 157 -8.97 -0.26 -42.93
N ILE A 158 -9.30 -1.26 -42.11
CA ILE A 158 -8.33 -2.00 -41.29
C ILE A 158 -8.14 -3.37 -41.93
N PRO A 159 -6.93 -3.75 -42.39
CA PRO A 159 -6.68 -5.10 -42.87
C PRO A 159 -6.62 -6.07 -41.69
N VAL A 160 -7.64 -6.95 -41.59
CA VAL A 160 -7.65 -8.06 -40.64
C VAL A 160 -6.89 -9.25 -41.21
N LYS A 161 -5.86 -9.73 -40.50
CA LYS A 161 -5.18 -10.99 -40.82
C LYS A 161 -5.92 -12.13 -40.11
N PRO A 162 -6.49 -13.11 -40.82
CA PRO A 162 -7.26 -14.18 -40.18
C PRO A 162 -6.33 -15.12 -39.41
N SER A 163 -6.61 -15.33 -38.12
CA SER A 163 -6.01 -16.39 -37.33
C SER A 163 -6.63 -17.73 -37.75
N SER A 164 -5.84 -18.59 -38.41
CA SER A 164 -6.23 -19.98 -38.66
C SER A 164 -6.43 -20.71 -37.33
N ILE A 165 -7.66 -21.15 -37.09
CA ILE A 165 -8.02 -22.07 -36.02
C ILE A 165 -7.79 -23.49 -36.55
N LYS A 166 -7.11 -24.33 -35.76
CA LYS A 166 -7.00 -25.78 -35.97
C LYS A 166 -7.79 -26.49 -34.90
#